data_AF-A0RP38-F1
#
_entry.id   AF-A0RP38-F1
#
_cell.length_a   1.000
_cell.length_b   1.000
_cell.length_c   1.000
_cell.angle_alpha   90.00
_cell.angle_beta   90.00
_cell.angle_gamma   90.00
#
_symmetry.space_group_name_H-M   'P 1'
#
loop_
_entity.id
_entity.type
_entity.pdbx_description
1 polymer ?
#
loop_
_entity_poly.entity_id
_entity_poly.type
_entity_poly.pdbx_seq_one_letter_code
_entity_poly.pdbx_strand_id
1 'polypeptide(L)'
;MKKFITTPIYYVNDVPHIGHAYTTIIADTMARYYRLVGYDTFFLTGTDEHGQKIEEAAKAHCKTPKEYADEVSAKFRSLWDEFEISYDHFIRTTDDYHKFTAQNVFLKMYEKGDIYKGEYEGNYCVSCETFFPQNQLIDDEFCPDCGKKTRIVKEESYFFKLSDYQDKLLKWYEKGNCILPKGKKNEVISFVKGGLKDLSITRTSFEWGVKLPSSLNEPRHVMYVWLDALINYLSALGYTTDNKRMDYWNDTMHLVGKDILRFHAVYWPAFLMSLELPLPTSVAAHGWWTRDGKKMSKSIGNVVDPRAVANAYGLEAFRYFLLREVPFGQDGDFSQKALIDRINSELSNDLGNLLSRIVGMSSKYSNYEINSQNVTKLYLNELESAKTHLDQAIEAINEVATNRYLEELWKVLSLANASVAKYEPWNLIKEGKTDEANALVALVANLLAKVAVLLSPAMPKSSDKIAKTLGFEINTKTYNDIILKNELLNLKSSSTEPLFTKVESELMAVPDMSSAIKEENVSKDSEIKIDYFKKCVIKVGTILECNNIDGSDKLLKFKIDLGEANPRQIISGIAKFYDPKDLIGKQVCVLANLKPAKIFKHLSEGMILSAEDGKLVLLSTLAPVKNGSLVG
;
A
#
# COMPACT_ATOMS: atom_id res chain seq x y z
N MET A 1 -28.32 5.09 -10.68
CA MET A 1 -27.71 5.11 -9.33
C MET A 1 -26.49 6.02 -9.37
N LYS A 2 -26.17 6.72 -8.28
CA LYS A 2 -24.98 7.58 -8.19
C LYS A 2 -23.89 6.88 -7.37
N LYS A 3 -22.62 7.08 -7.71
CA LYS A 3 -21.47 6.54 -6.97
C LYS A 3 -20.43 7.62 -6.72
N PHE A 4 -19.92 7.71 -5.51
CA PHE A 4 -18.78 8.57 -5.18
C PHE A 4 -17.55 7.72 -4.85
N ILE A 5 -16.50 7.86 -5.63
CA ILE A 5 -15.21 7.19 -5.40
C ILE A 5 -14.17 8.26 -5.07
N THR A 6 -13.35 8.03 -4.04
CA THR A 6 -12.26 8.96 -3.70
C THR A 6 -10.94 8.23 -3.51
N THR A 7 -9.85 8.86 -3.91
CA THR A 7 -8.53 8.61 -3.30
C THR A 7 -8.41 9.40 -1.99
N PRO A 8 -7.32 9.22 -1.21
CA PRO A 8 -6.86 10.27 -0.33
C PRO A 8 -6.41 11.46 -1.18
N ILE A 9 -6.31 12.62 -0.56
CA ILE A 9 -5.56 13.74 -1.12
C ILE A 9 -4.08 13.63 -0.68
N TYR A 10 -3.17 13.85 -1.62
CA TYR A 10 -1.74 13.56 -1.41
C TYR A 10 -0.99 14.78 -0.89
N TYR A 11 -0.16 14.58 0.12
CA TYR A 11 0.61 15.65 0.74
C TYR A 11 1.68 16.20 -0.23
N VAL A 12 1.70 17.51 -0.46
CA VAL A 12 2.55 18.16 -1.48
C VAL A 12 3.98 18.48 -1.02
N ASN A 13 4.53 17.67 -0.12
CA ASN A 13 5.92 17.86 0.33
C ASN A 13 6.95 17.29 -0.64
N ASP A 14 6.53 16.51 -1.65
CA ASP A 14 7.38 16.03 -2.74
C ASP A 14 6.57 15.47 -3.91
N VAL A 15 7.27 15.00 -4.94
CA VAL A 15 6.73 14.40 -6.16
C VAL A 15 6.03 13.05 -5.92
N PRO A 16 5.08 12.67 -6.79
CA PRO A 16 4.39 11.38 -6.72
C PRO A 16 5.34 10.18 -6.87
N HIS A 17 5.00 9.07 -6.19
CA HIS A 17 5.72 7.80 -6.26
C HIS A 17 4.74 6.63 -6.44
N ILE A 18 5.23 5.39 -6.59
CA ILE A 18 4.41 4.20 -6.86
C ILE A 18 3.23 4.00 -5.88
N GLY A 19 3.41 4.27 -4.59
CA GLY A 19 2.32 4.22 -3.60
C GLY A 19 1.14 5.17 -3.91
N HIS A 20 1.42 6.39 -4.39
CA HIS A 20 0.36 7.31 -4.83
C HIS A 20 -0.32 6.76 -6.10
N ALA A 21 0.49 6.29 -7.07
CA ALA A 21 -0.05 5.72 -8.31
C ALA A 21 -0.93 4.50 -8.04
N TYR A 22 -0.55 3.63 -7.11
CA TYR A 22 -1.31 2.44 -6.73
C TYR A 22 -2.73 2.80 -6.25
N THR A 23 -2.82 3.73 -5.30
CA THR A 23 -4.11 4.19 -4.76
C THR A 23 -4.98 4.79 -5.86
N THR A 24 -4.40 5.68 -6.68
CA THR A 24 -5.11 6.35 -7.78
C THR A 24 -5.56 5.38 -8.86
N ILE A 25 -4.75 4.39 -9.22
CA ILE A 25 -5.09 3.38 -10.23
C ILE A 25 -6.21 2.45 -9.74
N ILE A 26 -6.19 2.03 -8.46
CA ILE A 26 -7.31 1.28 -7.89
C ILE A 26 -8.60 2.11 -7.97
N ALA A 27 -8.55 3.38 -7.58
CA ALA A 27 -9.72 4.27 -7.62
C ALA A 27 -10.23 4.51 -9.03
N ASP A 28 -9.34 4.68 -10.00
CA ASP A 28 -9.68 4.79 -11.41
C ASP A 28 -10.32 3.50 -11.95
N THR A 29 -9.80 2.33 -11.59
CA THR A 29 -10.40 1.04 -11.94
C THR A 29 -11.79 0.89 -11.35
N MET A 30 -12.00 1.26 -10.09
CA MET A 30 -13.33 1.24 -9.48
C MET A 30 -14.28 2.23 -10.17
N ALA A 31 -13.83 3.46 -10.43
CA ALA A 31 -14.65 4.48 -11.09
C ALA A 31 -15.06 4.04 -12.52
N ARG A 32 -14.11 3.52 -13.31
CA ARG A 32 -14.38 2.98 -14.65
C ARG A 32 -15.33 1.78 -14.60
N TYR A 33 -15.20 0.90 -13.60
CA TYR A 33 -16.11 -0.23 -13.43
C TYR A 33 -17.54 0.24 -13.12
N TYR A 34 -17.71 1.17 -12.17
CA TYR A 34 -19.04 1.69 -11.85
C TYR A 34 -19.68 2.42 -13.03
N ARG A 35 -18.91 3.19 -13.82
CA ARG A 35 -19.40 3.77 -15.08
C ARG A 35 -19.80 2.70 -16.09
N LEU A 36 -18.98 1.65 -16.27
CA LEU A 36 -19.27 0.53 -17.18
C LEU A 36 -20.61 -0.13 -16.83
N VAL A 37 -20.89 -0.37 -15.55
CA VAL A 37 -22.13 -1.01 -15.10
C VAL A 37 -23.32 -0.02 -14.94
N GLY A 38 -23.16 1.23 -15.40
CA GLY A 38 -24.25 2.19 -15.55
C GLY A 38 -24.50 3.14 -14.37
N TYR A 39 -23.55 3.28 -13.44
CA TYR A 39 -23.62 4.31 -12.40
C TYR A 39 -23.16 5.67 -12.96
N ASP A 40 -23.92 6.70 -12.61
CA ASP A 40 -23.43 8.07 -12.64
C ASP A 40 -22.36 8.21 -11.54
N THR A 41 -21.09 8.25 -11.95
CA THR A 41 -19.96 8.12 -11.04
C THR A 41 -19.19 9.42 -10.98
N PHE A 42 -18.97 9.94 -9.78
CA PHE A 42 -18.09 11.06 -9.50
C PHE A 42 -16.82 10.53 -8.83
N PHE A 43 -15.66 10.75 -9.44
CA PHE A 43 -14.36 10.30 -8.97
C PHE A 43 -13.50 11.51 -8.56
N LEU A 44 -13.17 11.57 -7.27
CA LEU A 44 -12.34 12.64 -6.68
C LEU A 44 -10.93 12.16 -6.38
N THR A 45 -9.95 12.98 -6.77
CA THR A 45 -8.57 12.92 -6.28
C THR A 45 -8.07 14.33 -5.99
N GLY A 46 -6.86 14.49 -5.46
CA GLY A 46 -6.33 15.83 -5.19
C GLY A 46 -5.11 15.88 -4.30
N THR A 47 -4.86 17.06 -3.75
CA THR A 47 -3.67 17.36 -2.95
C THR A 47 -4.00 18.01 -1.61
N ASP A 48 -3.28 17.55 -0.57
CA ASP A 48 -3.25 18.14 0.76
C ASP A 48 -2.06 19.09 0.86
N GLU A 49 -2.37 20.36 1.06
CA GLU A 49 -1.46 21.47 0.81
C GLU A 49 -1.14 22.30 2.05
N HIS A 50 -1.69 21.96 3.21
CA HIS A 50 -1.48 22.70 4.46
C HIS A 50 -0.59 21.95 5.45
N GLY A 51 -0.14 22.65 6.50
CA GLY A 51 0.61 22.07 7.60
C GLY A 51 2.11 22.38 7.59
N GLN A 52 2.72 22.19 8.77
CA GLN A 52 4.11 22.56 9.05
C GLN A 52 5.12 22.00 8.04
N LYS A 53 4.98 20.73 7.64
CA LYS A 53 5.92 20.11 6.70
C LYS A 53 5.94 20.77 5.32
N ILE A 54 4.82 21.36 4.86
CA ILE A 54 4.79 22.11 3.59
C ILE A 54 5.50 23.44 3.77
N GLU A 55 5.28 24.10 4.90
CA GLU A 55 5.95 25.35 5.24
C GLU A 55 7.49 25.17 5.33
N GLU A 56 7.95 24.09 5.95
CA GLU A 56 9.36 23.73 6.05
C GLU A 56 9.96 23.39 4.67
N ALA A 57 9.27 22.59 3.85
CA ALA A 57 9.72 22.27 2.50
C ALA A 57 9.80 23.53 1.62
N ALA A 58 8.79 24.40 1.67
CA ALA A 58 8.80 25.67 0.94
C ALA A 58 9.98 26.56 1.36
N LYS A 59 10.24 26.67 2.67
CA LYS A 59 11.42 27.39 3.21
C LYS A 59 12.73 26.79 2.68
N ALA A 60 12.88 25.47 2.68
CA ALA A 60 14.08 24.78 2.16
C ALA A 60 14.29 25.01 0.65
N HIS A 61 13.23 25.28 -0.10
CA HIS A 61 13.26 25.62 -1.53
C HIS A 61 13.20 27.13 -1.82
N CYS A 62 13.33 27.99 -0.80
CA CYS A 62 13.26 29.44 -0.93
C CYS A 62 11.97 29.96 -1.61
N LYS A 63 10.83 29.34 -1.30
CA LYS A 63 9.50 29.66 -1.85
C LYS A 63 8.50 29.97 -0.74
N THR A 64 7.43 30.68 -1.07
CA THR A 64 6.26 30.72 -0.17
C THR A 64 5.56 29.35 -0.16
N PRO A 65 4.86 28.98 0.93
CA PRO A 65 4.13 27.71 0.98
C PRO A 65 3.11 27.54 -0.16
N LYS A 66 2.45 28.62 -0.58
CA LYS A 66 1.48 28.61 -1.69
C LYS A 66 2.16 28.32 -3.03
N GLU A 67 3.27 29.00 -3.35
CA GLU A 67 4.02 28.76 -4.59
C GLU A 67 4.57 27.33 -4.66
N TYR A 68 5.08 26.82 -3.55
CA TYR A 68 5.58 25.45 -3.48
C TYR A 68 4.45 24.42 -3.65
N ALA A 69 3.31 24.63 -2.97
CA ALA A 69 2.13 23.79 -3.13
C ALA A 69 1.57 23.82 -4.56
N ASP A 70 1.51 24.99 -5.20
CA ASP A 70 1.08 25.15 -6.60
C ASP A 70 1.95 24.32 -7.55
N GLU A 71 3.27 24.38 -7.39
CA GLU A 71 4.20 23.61 -8.23
C GLU A 71 4.04 22.10 -8.04
N VAL A 72 4.05 21.63 -6.80
CA VAL A 72 4.00 20.18 -6.53
C VAL A 72 2.62 19.62 -6.87
N SER A 73 1.53 20.34 -6.58
CA SER A 73 0.18 19.95 -6.99
C SER A 73 0.05 19.81 -8.50
N ALA A 74 0.64 20.72 -9.27
CA ALA A 74 0.68 20.63 -10.73
C ALA A 74 1.42 19.36 -11.22
N LYS A 75 2.48 18.93 -10.53
CA LYS A 75 3.19 17.66 -10.86
C LYS A 75 2.33 16.43 -10.62
N PHE A 76 1.55 16.39 -9.53
CA PHE A 76 0.58 15.31 -9.29
C PHE A 76 -0.48 15.27 -10.39
N ARG A 77 -1.08 16.42 -10.70
CA ARG A 77 -2.11 16.53 -11.73
C ARG A 77 -1.59 16.11 -13.10
N SER A 78 -0.42 16.62 -13.51
CA SER A 78 0.23 16.24 -14.78
C SER A 78 0.46 14.74 -14.87
N LEU A 79 0.94 14.11 -13.79
CA LEU A 79 1.14 12.66 -13.79
C LEU A 79 -0.18 11.90 -13.96
N TRP A 80 -1.25 12.32 -13.28
CA TRP A 80 -2.57 11.67 -13.42
C TRP A 80 -3.18 11.87 -14.80
N ASP A 81 -2.97 13.03 -15.42
CA ASP A 81 -3.39 13.29 -16.79
C ASP A 81 -2.61 12.42 -17.79
N GLU A 82 -1.29 12.30 -17.62
CA GLU A 82 -0.42 11.39 -18.39
C GLU A 82 -0.81 9.91 -18.21
N PHE A 83 -1.27 9.54 -17.01
CA PHE A 83 -1.73 8.19 -16.67
C PHE A 83 -3.19 7.95 -17.06
N GLU A 84 -3.83 8.93 -17.68
CA GLU A 84 -5.22 8.87 -18.14
C GLU A 84 -6.18 8.45 -17.01
N ILE A 85 -5.91 8.94 -15.80
CA ILE A 85 -6.79 8.76 -14.65
C ILE A 85 -8.08 9.53 -14.92
N SER A 86 -9.20 8.83 -14.88
CA SER A 86 -10.53 9.36 -15.23
C SER A 86 -11.22 10.06 -14.07
N TYR A 87 -10.49 10.89 -13.32
CA TYR A 87 -11.06 11.69 -12.23
C TYR A 87 -11.98 12.78 -12.78
N ASP A 88 -13.08 13.06 -12.09
CA ASP A 88 -14.04 14.11 -12.45
C ASP A 88 -13.68 15.45 -11.80
N HIS A 89 -12.96 15.41 -10.67
CA HIS A 89 -12.49 16.60 -9.98
C HIS A 89 -11.14 16.36 -9.32
N PHE A 90 -10.25 17.35 -9.45
CA PHE A 90 -8.97 17.41 -8.74
C PHE A 90 -9.06 18.54 -7.71
N ILE A 91 -9.23 18.19 -6.43
CA ILE A 91 -9.36 19.15 -5.34
C ILE A 91 -7.99 19.57 -4.80
N ARG A 92 -7.91 20.82 -4.35
CA ARG A 92 -6.76 21.33 -3.60
C ARG A 92 -7.24 21.92 -2.30
N THR A 93 -6.61 21.61 -1.17
CA THR A 93 -7.04 22.19 0.12
C THR A 93 -6.80 23.71 0.19
N THR A 94 -5.99 24.27 -0.72
CA THR A 94 -5.87 25.73 -0.85
C THR A 94 -7.03 26.40 -1.60
N ASP A 95 -7.97 25.63 -2.18
CA ASP A 95 -9.15 26.18 -2.87
C ASP A 95 -10.06 26.95 -1.90
N ASP A 96 -10.58 28.10 -2.32
CA ASP A 96 -11.37 28.97 -1.44
C ASP A 96 -12.69 28.32 -0.99
N TYR A 97 -13.35 27.56 -1.87
CA TYR A 97 -14.58 26.84 -1.51
C TYR A 97 -14.31 25.73 -0.47
N HIS A 98 -13.12 25.14 -0.51
CA HIS A 98 -12.69 24.15 0.47
C HIS A 98 -12.48 24.79 1.84
N LYS A 99 -11.68 25.87 1.91
CA LYS A 99 -11.43 26.63 3.15
C LYS A 99 -12.73 27.11 3.79
N PHE A 100 -13.63 27.64 2.99
CA PHE A 100 -14.96 28.07 3.44
C PHE A 100 -15.77 26.91 4.03
N THR A 101 -15.77 25.75 3.35
CA THR A 101 -16.44 24.55 3.86
C THR A 101 -15.82 24.06 5.17
N ALA A 102 -14.50 24.06 5.27
CA ALA A 102 -13.78 23.66 6.48
C ALA A 102 -14.13 24.54 7.68
N GLN A 103 -14.18 25.86 7.48
CA GLN A 103 -14.64 26.84 8.46
C GLN A 103 -16.07 26.57 8.93
N ASN A 104 -17.01 26.36 8.01
CA ASN A 104 -18.40 26.08 8.37
C ASN A 104 -18.57 24.74 9.08
N VAL A 105 -17.84 23.70 8.67
CA VAL A 105 -17.82 22.39 9.34
C VAL A 105 -17.34 22.55 10.79
N PHE A 106 -16.24 23.26 11.01
CA PHE A 106 -15.74 23.54 12.35
C PHE A 106 -16.79 24.27 13.20
N LEU A 107 -17.41 25.31 12.64
CA LEU A 107 -18.43 26.09 13.35
C LEU A 107 -19.63 25.23 13.73
N LYS A 108 -20.15 24.38 12.82
CA LYS A 108 -21.25 23.47 13.11
C LYS A 108 -20.95 22.51 14.27
N MET A 109 -19.78 21.89 14.26
CA MET A 109 -19.38 20.97 15.34
C MET A 109 -19.15 21.70 16.67
N TYR A 110 -18.66 22.95 16.61
CA TYR A 110 -18.51 23.81 17.78
C TYR A 110 -19.85 24.23 18.37
N GLU A 111 -20.80 24.69 17.55
CA GLU A 111 -22.16 25.08 17.96
C GLU A 111 -22.96 23.90 18.52
N LYS A 112 -22.72 22.68 18.02
CA LYS A 112 -23.27 21.44 18.57
C LYS A 112 -22.71 21.09 19.96
N GLY A 113 -21.58 21.67 20.34
CA GLY A 113 -20.90 21.41 21.61
C GLY A 113 -19.97 20.20 21.58
N ASP A 114 -19.62 19.69 20.40
CA ASP A 114 -18.67 18.59 20.21
C ASP A 114 -17.22 19.08 20.15
N ILE A 115 -17.01 20.38 19.95
CA ILE A 115 -15.71 21.04 20.06
C ILE A 115 -15.69 21.90 21.31
N TYR A 116 -14.62 21.80 22.11
CA TYR A 116 -14.38 22.66 23.25
C TYR A 116 -12.94 23.16 23.28
N LYS A 117 -12.73 24.30 23.92
CA LYS A 117 -11.39 24.87 24.13
C LYS A 117 -10.76 24.23 25.37
N GLY A 118 -9.52 23.79 25.27
CA GLY A 118 -8.77 23.19 26.37
C GLY A 118 -7.27 23.44 26.22
N GLU A 119 -6.49 22.78 27.06
CA GLU A 119 -5.03 22.85 27.03
C GLU A 119 -4.47 21.43 26.86
N TYR A 120 -3.59 21.25 25.88
CA TYR A 120 -2.77 20.05 25.77
C TYR A 120 -1.57 20.20 26.70
N GLU A 121 -1.46 19.31 27.69
CA GLU A 121 -0.33 19.24 28.61
C GLU A 121 0.55 18.04 28.25
N GLY A 122 1.79 18.29 27.84
CA GLY A 122 2.71 17.24 27.40
C GLY A 122 4.15 17.48 27.82
N ASN A 123 4.90 16.40 28.02
CA ASN A 123 6.29 16.48 28.42
C ASN A 123 7.17 16.80 27.21
N TYR A 124 7.65 18.03 27.15
CA TYR A 124 8.47 18.55 26.07
C TYR A 124 9.95 18.53 26.44
N CYS A 125 10.77 17.88 25.63
CA CYS A 125 12.21 18.04 25.72
C CYS A 125 12.66 19.26 24.93
N VAL A 126 13.15 20.30 25.61
CA VAL A 126 13.65 21.53 24.96
C VAL A 126 14.84 21.22 24.05
N SER A 127 15.71 20.29 24.42
CA SER A 127 16.91 19.96 23.65
C SER A 127 16.66 19.09 22.42
N CYS A 128 15.54 18.36 22.39
CA CYS A 128 15.13 17.53 21.24
C CYS A 128 13.93 18.13 20.49
N GLU A 129 13.42 19.26 20.96
CA GLU A 129 12.22 19.94 20.46
C GLU A 129 11.01 19.01 20.22
N THR A 130 10.83 18.04 21.12
CA THR A 130 9.88 16.94 20.93
C THR A 130 9.04 16.70 22.19
N PHE A 131 7.76 16.41 21.99
CA PHE A 131 6.85 15.94 23.03
C PHE A 131 6.94 14.43 23.21
N PHE A 132 7.01 13.99 24.46
CA PHE A 132 6.98 12.60 24.85
C PHE A 132 5.74 12.32 25.69
N PRO A 133 4.97 11.28 25.37
CA PRO A 133 3.99 10.70 26.27
C PRO A 133 4.63 10.33 27.62
N GLN A 134 3.90 10.45 28.72
CA GLN A 134 4.38 10.13 30.06
C GLN A 134 5.06 8.75 30.14
N ASN A 135 4.47 7.74 29.50
CA ASN A 135 4.97 6.36 29.49
C ASN A 135 6.24 6.14 28.63
N GLN A 136 6.72 7.16 27.92
CA GLN A 136 7.96 7.12 27.15
C GLN A 136 9.13 7.83 27.86
N LEU A 137 8.86 8.52 28.98
CA LEU A 137 9.92 9.18 29.73
C LEU A 137 10.76 8.18 30.53
N ILE A 138 12.06 8.47 30.64
CA ILE A 138 12.94 7.80 31.60
C ILE A 138 12.61 8.37 32.98
N ASP A 139 12.31 7.47 33.93
CA ASP A 139 11.93 7.82 35.31
C ASP A 139 10.82 8.88 35.41
N ASP A 140 9.84 8.84 34.47
CA ASP A 140 8.70 9.76 34.41
C ASP A 140 9.04 11.25 34.23
N GLU A 141 10.31 11.60 33.99
CA GLU A 141 10.78 12.99 33.99
C GLU A 141 11.74 13.32 32.84
N PHE A 142 12.53 12.34 32.36
CA PHE A 142 13.65 12.59 31.44
C PHE A 142 13.35 12.12 30.01
N CYS A 143 13.86 12.90 29.05
CA CYS A 143 13.75 12.61 27.63
C CYS A 143 14.42 11.27 27.30
N PRO A 144 13.73 10.32 26.64
CA PRO A 144 14.32 9.04 26.29
C PRO A 144 15.49 9.17 25.31
N ASP A 145 15.51 10.23 24.50
CA ASP A 145 16.49 10.38 23.43
C ASP A 145 17.80 11.03 23.91
N CYS A 146 17.72 12.07 24.75
CA CYS A 146 18.91 12.81 25.20
C CYS A 146 19.17 12.74 26.72
N GLY A 147 18.30 12.08 27.50
CA GLY A 147 18.41 11.95 28.95
C GLY A 147 18.23 13.26 29.72
N LYS A 148 17.90 14.38 29.07
CA LYS A 148 17.66 15.67 29.73
C LYS A 148 16.24 15.75 30.26
N LYS A 149 16.07 16.49 31.35
CA LYS A 149 14.76 16.74 31.97
C LYS A 149 13.78 17.34 30.96
N THR A 150 12.63 16.71 30.82
CA THR A 150 11.51 17.29 30.07
C THR A 150 10.81 18.34 30.92
N ARG A 151 10.13 19.28 30.27
CA ARG A 151 9.26 20.23 30.94
C ARG A 151 7.85 20.00 30.44
N ILE A 152 6.90 20.12 31.33
CA ILE A 152 5.51 20.14 30.91
C ILE A 152 5.26 21.45 30.16
N VAL A 153 4.87 21.34 28.90
CA VAL A 153 4.41 22.47 28.10
C VAL A 153 2.92 22.34 27.92
N LYS A 154 2.22 23.46 28.17
CA LYS A 154 0.80 23.61 27.93
C LYS A 154 0.59 24.42 26.67
N GLU A 155 -0.10 23.84 25.70
CA GLU A 155 -0.52 24.53 24.49
C GLU A 155 -2.04 24.55 24.43
N GLU A 156 -2.60 25.75 24.31
CA GLU A 156 -4.02 25.95 24.10
C GLU A 156 -4.44 25.31 22.76
N SER A 157 -5.53 24.54 22.78
CA SER A 157 -6.07 23.90 21.58
C SER A 157 -7.57 23.70 21.70
N TYR A 158 -8.25 23.69 20.56
CA TYR A 158 -9.59 23.16 20.46
C TYR A 158 -9.55 21.64 20.31
N PHE A 159 -10.41 20.96 21.06
CA PHE A 159 -10.54 19.51 21.11
C PHE A 159 -11.91 19.08 20.60
N PHE A 160 -11.93 18.04 19.78
CA PHE A 160 -13.14 17.31 19.41
C PHE A 160 -13.37 16.17 20.40
N LYS A 161 -14.60 16.05 20.91
CA LYS A 161 -15.05 15.02 21.86
C LYS A 161 -15.15 13.63 21.23
N LEU A 162 -14.05 13.12 20.69
CA LEU A 162 -13.99 11.83 19.99
C LEU A 162 -14.46 10.67 20.89
N SER A 163 -14.20 10.77 22.21
CA SER A 163 -14.61 9.77 23.18
C SER A 163 -16.14 9.51 23.18
N ASP A 164 -16.95 10.55 22.99
CA ASP A 164 -18.43 10.48 22.94
C ASP A 164 -18.98 9.68 21.74
N TYR A 165 -18.13 9.38 20.75
CA TYR A 165 -18.51 8.70 19.52
C TYR A 165 -18.14 7.21 19.49
N GLN A 166 -17.46 6.70 20.52
CA GLN A 166 -16.96 5.33 20.56
C GLN A 166 -18.04 4.27 20.30
N ASP A 167 -19.15 4.30 21.04
CA ASP A 167 -20.20 3.28 20.89
C ASP A 167 -20.96 3.41 19.56
N LYS A 168 -21.12 4.64 19.06
CA LYS A 168 -21.73 4.90 17.75
C LYS A 168 -20.87 4.34 16.62
N LEU A 169 -19.54 4.47 16.72
CA LEU A 169 -18.59 3.88 15.79
C LEU A 169 -18.64 2.36 15.82
N LEU A 170 -18.62 1.75 17.02
CA LEU A 170 -18.74 0.30 17.17
C LEU A 170 -20.01 -0.25 16.52
N LYS A 171 -21.14 0.46 16.66
CA LYS A 171 -22.39 0.11 15.98
C LYS A 171 -22.29 0.23 14.46
N TRP A 172 -21.61 1.25 13.93
CA TRP A 172 -21.39 1.35 12.48
C TRP A 172 -20.57 0.16 11.96
N TYR A 173 -19.59 -0.31 12.72
CA TYR A 173 -18.76 -1.46 12.36
C TYR A 173 -19.52 -2.80 12.32
N GLU A 174 -20.74 -2.88 12.85
CA GLU A 174 -21.57 -4.09 12.70
C GLU A 174 -21.99 -4.31 11.23
N LYS A 175 -22.02 -3.25 10.41
CA LYS A 175 -22.29 -3.35 8.97
C LYS A 175 -21.16 -4.10 8.25
N GLY A 176 -21.49 -5.11 7.44
CA GLY A 176 -20.52 -6.01 6.80
C GLY A 176 -19.35 -5.30 6.10
N ASN A 177 -19.65 -4.36 5.21
CA ASN A 177 -18.70 -3.82 4.23
C ASN A 177 -18.22 -2.38 4.52
N CYS A 178 -18.41 -1.87 5.74
CA CYS A 178 -18.03 -0.50 6.08
C CYS A 178 -16.51 -0.25 6.04
N ILE A 179 -15.70 -1.31 6.26
CA ILE A 179 -14.24 -1.27 6.18
C ILE A 179 -13.76 -2.52 5.46
N LEU A 180 -12.92 -2.36 4.43
CA LEU A 180 -12.37 -3.43 3.61
C LEU A 180 -10.83 -3.38 3.63
N PRO A 181 -10.14 -4.53 3.58
CA PRO A 181 -10.68 -5.87 3.76
C PRO A 181 -11.03 -6.16 5.24
N LYS A 182 -11.69 -7.29 5.50
CA LYS A 182 -12.13 -7.71 6.85
C LYS A 182 -11.02 -7.70 7.91
N GLY A 183 -9.78 -8.03 7.53
CA GLY A 183 -8.64 -7.96 8.44
C GLY A 183 -8.41 -6.55 9.00
N LYS A 184 -8.49 -5.52 8.14
CA LYS A 184 -8.35 -4.12 8.53
C LYS A 184 -9.50 -3.61 9.39
N LYS A 185 -10.71 -4.08 9.12
CA LYS A 185 -11.86 -3.83 9.98
C LYS A 185 -11.63 -4.32 11.42
N ASN A 186 -11.09 -5.53 11.58
CA ASN A 186 -10.82 -6.09 12.90
C ASN A 186 -9.74 -5.30 13.67
N GLU A 187 -8.71 -4.82 12.97
CA GLU A 187 -7.69 -3.93 13.55
C GLU A 187 -8.31 -2.63 14.10
N VAL A 188 -9.21 -2.00 13.33
CA VAL A 188 -9.91 -0.77 13.75
C VAL A 188 -10.84 -1.05 14.95
N ILE A 189 -11.62 -2.13 14.92
CA ILE A 189 -12.50 -2.51 16.03
C ILE A 189 -11.69 -2.71 17.32
N SER A 190 -10.55 -3.41 17.23
CA SER A 190 -9.68 -3.65 18.38
C SER A 190 -9.14 -2.34 18.97
N PHE A 191 -8.72 -1.41 18.11
CA PHE A 191 -8.28 -0.08 18.52
C PHE A 191 -9.39 0.70 19.24
N VAL A 192 -10.59 0.77 18.67
CA VAL A 192 -11.72 1.53 19.25
C VAL A 192 -12.20 0.93 20.57
N LYS A 193 -12.19 -0.40 20.70
CA LYS A 193 -12.49 -1.09 21.98
C LYS A 193 -11.46 -0.79 23.08
N GLY A 194 -10.26 -0.34 22.72
CA GLY A 194 -9.22 0.08 23.67
C GLY A 194 -9.49 1.41 24.36
N GLY A 195 -10.51 2.17 23.94
CA GLY A 195 -10.83 3.48 24.49
C GLY A 195 -10.36 4.63 23.58
N LEU A 196 -11.30 5.49 23.18
CA LEU A 196 -11.00 6.72 22.44
C LEU A 196 -10.78 7.90 23.39
N LYS A 197 -9.81 8.76 23.06
CA LYS A 197 -9.54 10.03 23.73
C LYS A 197 -9.90 11.19 22.82
N ASP A 198 -10.23 12.32 23.42
CA ASP A 198 -10.55 13.54 22.69
C ASP A 198 -9.36 14.03 21.86
N LEU A 199 -9.67 14.56 20.68
CA LEU A 199 -8.70 14.84 19.63
C LEU A 199 -8.43 16.33 19.53
N SER A 200 -7.18 16.75 19.70
CA SER A 200 -6.77 18.14 19.41
C SER A 200 -6.85 18.42 17.90
N ILE A 201 -7.73 19.36 17.53
CA ILE A 201 -8.06 19.70 16.15
C ILE A 201 -7.60 21.11 15.72
N THR A 202 -6.73 21.76 16.51
CA THR A 202 -6.07 23.02 16.12
C THR A 202 -4.61 23.07 16.54
N ARG A 203 -3.82 23.95 15.92
CA ARG A 203 -2.42 24.23 16.26
C ARG A 203 -2.19 25.73 16.34
N THR A 204 -1.20 26.15 17.13
CA THR A 204 -0.75 27.55 17.24
C THR A 204 0.72 27.73 16.86
N SER A 205 1.44 26.66 16.57
CA SER A 205 2.89 26.65 16.34
C SER A 205 3.32 27.05 14.92
N PHE A 206 2.40 27.10 13.96
CA PHE A 206 2.64 27.49 12.57
C PHE A 206 1.42 28.20 11.97
N GLU A 207 1.63 28.97 10.90
CA GLU A 207 0.57 29.79 10.30
C GLU A 207 -0.03 29.20 9.03
N TRP A 208 0.69 28.30 8.34
CA TRP A 208 0.25 27.70 7.08
C TRP A 208 -0.84 26.63 7.28
N GLY A 209 -2.09 27.05 7.21
CA GLY A 209 -3.28 26.20 7.25
C GLY A 209 -4.59 26.98 7.20
N VAL A 210 -5.71 26.27 7.23
CA VAL A 210 -7.04 26.91 7.29
C VAL A 210 -7.23 27.58 8.64
N LYS A 211 -7.54 28.88 8.63
CA LYS A 211 -7.85 29.65 9.84
C LYS A 211 -9.23 29.25 10.36
N LEU A 212 -9.41 29.32 11.69
CA LEU A 212 -10.73 29.15 12.31
C LEU A 212 -11.72 30.22 11.78
N PRO A 213 -13.03 29.96 11.88
CA PRO A 213 -14.05 30.96 11.56
C PRO A 213 -13.78 32.30 12.25
N SER A 214 -13.88 33.40 11.49
CA SER A 214 -13.62 34.74 12.00
C SER A 214 -14.53 35.12 13.18
N SER A 215 -15.73 34.54 13.26
CA SER A 215 -16.67 34.70 14.37
C SER A 215 -16.14 34.24 15.73
N LEU A 216 -15.14 33.34 15.76
CA LEU A 216 -14.52 32.87 17.01
C LEU A 216 -13.41 33.79 17.50
N ASN A 217 -12.90 34.70 16.66
CA ASN A 217 -11.81 35.63 16.97
C ASN A 217 -10.53 34.96 17.51
N GLU A 218 -10.10 33.86 16.87
CA GLU A 218 -8.94 33.05 17.25
C GLU A 218 -7.83 33.07 16.18
N PRO A 219 -7.20 34.22 15.88
CA PRO A 219 -6.28 34.37 14.73
C PRO A 219 -5.00 33.55 14.85
N ARG A 220 -4.62 33.15 16.08
CA ARG A 220 -3.44 32.33 16.36
C ARG A 220 -3.66 30.85 16.05
N HIS A 221 -4.90 30.39 15.96
CA HIS A 221 -5.19 28.99 15.70
C HIS A 221 -5.31 28.71 14.19
N VAL A 222 -4.72 27.60 13.77
CA VAL A 222 -4.96 26.96 12.48
C VAL A 222 -5.60 25.59 12.69
N MET A 223 -6.48 25.19 11.79
CA MET A 223 -7.10 23.86 11.84
C MET A 223 -6.03 22.78 11.72
N TYR A 224 -6.22 21.70 12.47
CA TYR A 224 -5.39 20.52 12.33
C TYR A 224 -5.56 19.93 10.93
N VAL A 225 -4.44 19.63 10.29
CA VAL A 225 -4.39 19.19 8.89
C VAL A 225 -5.31 18.01 8.59
N TRP A 226 -5.50 17.06 9.50
CA TRP A 226 -6.41 15.94 9.24
C TRP A 226 -7.89 16.32 9.28
N LEU A 227 -8.29 17.32 10.08
CA LEU A 227 -9.67 17.81 10.04
C LEU A 227 -9.91 18.51 8.70
N ASP A 228 -9.03 19.42 8.34
CA ASP A 228 -9.03 20.14 7.06
C ASP A 228 -9.04 19.18 5.86
N ALA A 229 -8.06 18.29 5.80
CA ALA A 229 -7.90 17.32 4.73
C ALA A 229 -9.14 16.43 4.57
N LEU A 230 -9.73 15.89 5.65
CA LEU A 230 -10.91 15.02 5.54
C LEU A 230 -12.15 15.75 4.97
N ILE A 231 -12.24 17.07 5.15
CA ILE A 231 -13.34 17.88 4.63
C ILE A 231 -13.30 18.02 3.10
N ASN A 232 -12.19 17.64 2.44
CA ASN A 232 -12.08 17.61 0.98
C ASN A 232 -13.23 16.82 0.34
N TYR A 233 -13.63 15.71 0.96
CA TYR A 233 -14.68 14.83 0.42
C TYR A 233 -16.05 15.52 0.38
N LEU A 234 -16.37 16.36 1.36
CA LEU A 234 -17.63 17.11 1.42
C LEU A 234 -17.56 18.39 0.57
N SER A 235 -16.45 19.12 0.64
CA SER A 235 -16.27 20.38 -0.09
C SER A 235 -16.28 20.17 -1.61
N ALA A 236 -15.72 19.06 -2.12
CA ALA A 236 -15.81 18.70 -3.53
C ALA A 236 -17.25 18.49 -4.03
N LEU A 237 -18.16 18.11 -3.13
CA LEU A 237 -19.58 17.93 -3.43
C LEU A 237 -20.42 19.21 -3.21
N GLY A 238 -19.78 20.30 -2.76
CA GLY A 238 -20.42 21.58 -2.51
C GLY A 238 -21.06 21.71 -1.11
N TYR A 239 -20.70 20.85 -0.14
CA TYR A 239 -21.26 20.94 1.21
C TYR A 239 -21.04 22.33 1.81
N THR A 240 -22.08 22.93 2.41
CA THR A 240 -22.09 24.32 2.95
C THR A 240 -21.89 25.45 1.93
N THR A 241 -21.68 25.13 0.65
CA THR A 241 -21.71 26.10 -0.46
C THR A 241 -23.02 25.93 -1.24
N ASP A 242 -22.99 25.30 -2.42
CA ASP A 242 -24.17 25.14 -3.28
C ASP A 242 -24.89 23.79 -3.12
N ASN A 243 -24.28 22.83 -2.43
CA ASN A 243 -24.74 21.46 -2.19
C ASN A 243 -25.12 20.66 -3.46
N LYS A 244 -24.72 21.09 -4.67
CA LYS A 244 -25.25 20.55 -5.93
C LYS A 244 -24.95 19.08 -6.17
N ARG A 245 -23.90 18.54 -5.55
CA ARG A 245 -23.46 17.15 -5.75
C ARG A 245 -23.59 16.30 -4.49
N MET A 246 -24.30 16.78 -3.46
CA MET A 246 -24.44 16.03 -2.20
C MET A 246 -25.15 14.69 -2.36
N ASP A 247 -25.96 14.49 -3.41
CA ASP A 247 -26.58 13.18 -3.69
C ASP A 247 -25.57 12.04 -3.86
N TYR A 248 -24.37 12.33 -4.37
CA TYR A 248 -23.31 11.34 -4.54
C TYR A 248 -22.81 10.80 -3.19
N TRP A 249 -22.94 11.58 -2.11
CA TRP A 249 -22.49 11.22 -0.77
C TRP A 249 -23.14 9.93 -0.24
N ASN A 250 -24.36 9.63 -0.69
CA ASN A 250 -25.14 8.48 -0.21
C ASN A 250 -24.51 7.12 -0.54
N ASP A 251 -23.66 7.05 -1.58
CA ASP A 251 -22.91 5.84 -1.91
C ASP A 251 -21.42 6.16 -2.13
N THR A 252 -20.74 6.40 -1.01
CA THR A 252 -19.33 6.83 -0.97
C THR A 252 -18.38 5.70 -0.59
N MET A 253 -17.39 5.46 -1.46
CA MET A 253 -16.25 4.58 -1.20
C MET A 253 -14.96 5.40 -1.12
N HIS A 254 -14.29 5.35 0.03
CA HIS A 254 -12.97 5.93 0.22
C HIS A 254 -11.89 4.85 0.05
N LEU A 255 -10.97 5.06 -0.89
CA LEU A 255 -9.78 4.22 -1.04
C LEU A 255 -8.60 4.89 -0.36
N VAL A 256 -7.89 4.17 0.50
CA VAL A 256 -6.81 4.73 1.32
C VAL A 256 -5.66 3.74 1.55
N GLY A 257 -4.48 4.26 1.92
CA GLY A 257 -3.41 3.42 2.47
C GLY A 257 -3.73 2.98 3.91
N LYS A 258 -3.22 1.81 4.32
CA LYS A 258 -3.39 1.30 5.69
C LYS A 258 -2.89 2.24 6.79
N ASP A 259 -1.93 3.10 6.46
CA ASP A 259 -1.33 4.08 7.37
C ASP A 259 -2.30 5.18 7.79
N ILE A 260 -3.26 5.51 6.92
CA ILE A 260 -4.23 6.57 7.17
C ILE A 260 -5.64 6.04 7.46
N LEU A 261 -5.79 4.71 7.58
CA LEU A 261 -7.07 4.05 7.83
C LEU A 261 -7.76 4.56 9.09
N ARG A 262 -7.02 4.81 10.19
CA ARG A 262 -7.63 5.30 11.45
C ARG A 262 -8.29 6.67 11.28
N PHE A 263 -7.71 7.57 10.49
CA PHE A 263 -8.32 8.87 10.22
C PHE A 263 -9.65 8.69 9.48
N HIS A 264 -9.73 7.74 8.54
CA HIS A 264 -10.92 7.53 7.69
C HIS A 264 -11.98 6.63 8.31
N ALA A 265 -11.60 5.73 9.23
CA ALA A 265 -12.50 4.76 9.84
C ALA A 265 -12.89 5.10 11.29
N VAL A 266 -12.23 6.08 11.93
CA VAL A 266 -12.51 6.51 13.31
C VAL A 266 -12.84 8.00 13.36
N TYR A 267 -11.90 8.87 12.96
CA TYR A 267 -12.08 10.31 13.13
C TYR A 267 -13.10 10.86 12.14
N TRP A 268 -12.98 10.49 10.87
CA TRP A 268 -13.87 10.95 9.83
C TRP A 268 -15.34 10.57 10.09
N PRO A 269 -15.69 9.30 10.40
CA PRO A 269 -17.06 8.96 10.73
C PRO A 269 -17.55 9.65 12.00
N ALA A 270 -16.69 9.92 12.98
CA ALA A 270 -17.08 10.69 14.17
C ALA A 270 -17.40 12.16 13.83
N PHE A 271 -16.59 12.81 12.98
CA PHE A 271 -16.91 14.15 12.47
C PHE A 271 -18.23 14.16 11.69
N LEU A 272 -18.47 13.14 10.85
CA LEU A 272 -19.73 13.01 10.12
C LEU A 272 -20.94 12.79 11.05
N MET A 273 -20.79 12.02 12.13
CA MET A 273 -21.83 11.85 13.15
C MET A 273 -22.11 13.16 13.90
N SER A 274 -21.08 13.96 14.17
CA SER A 274 -21.24 15.32 14.72
C SER A 274 -22.00 16.22 13.73
N LEU A 275 -21.65 16.16 12.44
CA LEU A 275 -22.33 16.89 11.36
C LEU A 275 -23.72 16.35 10.99
N GLU A 276 -24.14 15.22 11.58
CA GLU A 276 -25.40 14.52 11.29
C GLU A 276 -25.55 14.09 9.82
N LEU A 277 -24.42 13.74 9.20
CA LEU A 277 -24.35 13.26 7.83
C LEU A 277 -24.33 11.73 7.76
N PRO A 278 -24.80 11.13 6.64
CA PRO A 278 -24.58 9.71 6.37
C PRO A 278 -23.10 9.35 6.41
N LEU A 279 -22.79 8.13 6.84
CA LEU A 279 -21.44 7.60 6.85
C LEU A 279 -21.10 6.98 5.49
N PRO A 280 -19.82 6.95 5.09
CA PRO A 280 -19.42 6.30 3.84
C PRO A 280 -19.87 4.84 3.81
N THR A 281 -20.20 4.34 2.62
CA THR A 281 -20.62 2.95 2.43
C THR A 281 -19.45 2.00 2.67
N SER A 282 -18.23 2.40 2.29
CA SER A 282 -17.01 1.67 2.59
C SER A 282 -15.76 2.56 2.69
N VAL A 283 -14.84 2.13 3.55
CA VAL A 283 -13.44 2.60 3.59
C VAL A 283 -12.54 1.41 3.29
N ALA A 284 -11.93 1.39 2.10
CA ALA A 284 -11.10 0.30 1.63
C ALA A 284 -9.61 0.67 1.75
N ALA A 285 -8.87 -0.12 2.54
CA ALA A 285 -7.46 0.13 2.86
C ALA A 285 -6.53 -0.90 2.24
N HIS A 286 -5.59 -0.44 1.40
CA HIS A 286 -4.54 -1.27 0.80
C HIS A 286 -3.24 -1.23 1.63
N GLY A 287 -2.31 -2.15 1.35
CA GLY A 287 -0.99 -2.17 1.99
C GLY A 287 0.03 -1.26 1.30
N TRP A 288 1.27 -1.37 1.73
CA TRP A 288 2.39 -0.60 1.17
C TRP A 288 3.15 -1.37 0.10
N TRP A 289 3.84 -0.63 -0.76
CA TRP A 289 4.83 -1.19 -1.66
C TRP A 289 6.23 -1.09 -1.03
N THR A 290 7.02 -2.13 -1.20
CA THR A 290 8.48 -2.16 -1.06
C THR A 290 9.13 -2.22 -2.44
N ARG A 291 10.46 -2.09 -2.49
CA ARG A 291 11.24 -2.34 -3.70
C ARG A 291 12.34 -3.36 -3.38
N ASP A 292 12.35 -4.46 -4.12
CA ASP A 292 13.33 -5.56 -3.98
C ASP A 292 13.48 -6.02 -2.50
N GLY A 293 12.35 -6.15 -1.80
CA GLY A 293 12.24 -6.54 -0.40
C GLY A 293 12.59 -5.46 0.62
N LYS A 294 12.92 -4.24 0.19
CA LYS A 294 13.33 -3.12 1.06
C LYS A 294 12.28 -2.03 1.11
N LYS A 295 12.11 -1.43 2.29
CA LYS A 295 11.25 -0.24 2.46
C LYS A 295 11.74 0.87 1.54
N MET A 296 10.82 1.46 0.77
CA MET A 296 11.16 2.62 -0.05
C MET A 296 11.40 3.85 0.82
N SER A 297 12.51 4.55 0.58
CA SER A 297 12.76 5.88 1.13
C SER A 297 13.60 6.71 0.17
N LYS A 298 13.43 8.03 0.27
CA LYS A 298 14.21 8.98 -0.52
C LYS A 298 15.68 9.00 -0.13
N SER A 299 15.96 8.87 1.18
CA SER A 299 17.34 8.79 1.69
C SER A 299 18.09 7.57 1.14
N ILE A 300 17.40 6.46 0.93
CA ILE A 300 17.98 5.24 0.34
C ILE A 300 18.07 5.34 -1.19
N GLY A 301 17.36 6.29 -1.82
CA GLY A 301 17.34 6.47 -3.26
C GLY A 301 16.61 5.35 -4.02
N ASN A 302 15.82 4.51 -3.33
CA ASN A 302 15.13 3.36 -3.91
C ASN A 302 13.64 3.61 -4.21
N VAL A 303 13.16 4.85 -4.10
CA VAL A 303 11.78 5.22 -4.46
C VAL A 303 11.53 4.90 -5.93
N VAL A 304 10.41 4.24 -6.23
CA VAL A 304 10.00 3.96 -7.61
C VAL A 304 9.22 5.15 -8.16
N ASP A 305 9.78 5.79 -9.18
CA ASP A 305 9.09 6.78 -9.99
C ASP A 305 8.09 6.06 -10.91
N PRO A 306 6.76 6.26 -10.72
CA PRO A 306 5.75 5.62 -11.54
C PRO A 306 5.87 6.01 -13.02
N ARG A 307 6.28 7.25 -13.34
CA ARG A 307 6.44 7.71 -14.73
C ARG A 307 7.54 6.93 -15.42
N ALA A 308 8.66 6.69 -14.73
CA ALA A 308 9.76 5.89 -15.27
C ALA A 308 9.32 4.46 -15.61
N VAL A 309 8.51 3.83 -14.73
CA VAL A 309 7.96 2.49 -14.99
C VAL A 309 7.01 2.49 -16.18
N ALA A 310 6.06 3.44 -16.23
CA ALA A 310 5.10 3.53 -17.33
C ALA A 310 5.78 3.81 -18.68
N ASN A 311 6.82 4.64 -18.71
CA ASN A 311 7.59 4.93 -19.93
C ASN A 311 8.40 3.72 -20.40
N ALA A 312 8.98 2.96 -19.47
CA ALA A 312 9.81 1.80 -19.81
C ALA A 312 8.98 0.59 -20.24
N TYR A 313 7.89 0.30 -19.53
CA TYR A 313 7.12 -0.95 -19.67
C TYR A 313 5.72 -0.78 -20.26
N GLY A 314 5.27 0.46 -20.45
CA GLY A 314 3.91 0.78 -20.89
C GLY A 314 2.93 0.92 -19.72
N LEU A 315 2.07 1.92 -19.81
CA LEU A 315 1.09 2.25 -18.76
C LEU A 315 0.10 1.11 -18.49
N GLU A 316 -0.45 0.46 -19.52
CA GLU A 316 -1.41 -0.64 -19.36
C GLU A 316 -0.80 -1.82 -18.57
N ALA A 317 0.46 -2.17 -18.88
CA ALA A 317 1.19 -3.21 -18.17
C ALA A 317 1.46 -2.82 -16.72
N PHE A 318 1.81 -1.56 -16.46
CA PHE A 318 2.02 -1.06 -15.11
C PHE A 318 0.73 -1.08 -14.28
N ARG A 319 -0.40 -0.65 -14.86
CA ARG A 319 -1.72 -0.73 -14.22
C ARG A 319 -2.07 -2.17 -13.86
N TYR A 320 -1.91 -3.09 -14.82
CA TYR A 320 -2.14 -4.51 -14.61
C TYR A 320 -1.31 -5.04 -13.43
N PHE A 321 0.00 -4.79 -13.45
CA PHE A 321 0.92 -5.27 -12.41
C PHE A 321 0.50 -4.81 -11.02
N LEU A 322 0.23 -3.51 -10.85
CA LEU A 322 -0.17 -2.95 -9.56
C LEU A 322 -1.46 -3.57 -9.02
N LEU A 323 -2.41 -3.88 -9.89
CA LEU A 323 -3.70 -4.46 -9.52
C LEU A 323 -3.63 -5.99 -9.30
N ARG A 324 -2.70 -6.67 -9.97
CA ARG A 324 -2.61 -8.13 -10.08
C ARG A 324 -1.65 -8.78 -9.08
N GLU A 325 -0.52 -8.14 -8.81
CA GLU A 325 0.61 -8.78 -8.12
C GLU A 325 0.33 -9.00 -6.63
N VAL A 326 -0.40 -8.09 -5.99
CA VAL A 326 -0.51 -8.03 -4.53
C VAL A 326 -1.98 -8.17 -4.11
N PRO A 327 -2.30 -9.08 -3.18
CA PRO A 327 -3.62 -9.13 -2.57
C PRO A 327 -3.99 -7.80 -1.91
N PHE A 328 -5.18 -7.27 -2.24
CA PHE A 328 -5.63 -5.99 -1.69
C PHE A 328 -5.63 -6.03 -0.14
N GLY A 329 -4.97 -5.02 0.46
CA GLY A 329 -4.79 -4.91 1.92
C GLY A 329 -3.50 -5.52 2.47
N GLN A 330 -2.75 -6.26 1.65
CA GLN A 330 -1.41 -6.76 1.99
C GLN A 330 -0.32 -5.83 1.46
N ASP A 331 0.87 -5.95 2.04
CA ASP A 331 2.06 -5.30 1.51
C ASP A 331 2.59 -6.07 0.31
N GLY A 332 3.13 -5.33 -0.65
CA GLY A 332 3.64 -5.85 -1.91
C GLY A 332 5.06 -5.41 -2.19
N ASP A 333 5.71 -6.06 -3.14
CA ASP A 333 7.07 -5.72 -3.54
C ASP A 333 7.14 -5.43 -5.03
N PHE A 334 7.74 -4.30 -5.39
CA PHE A 334 8.05 -3.98 -6.78
C PHE A 334 9.44 -4.50 -7.12
N SER A 335 9.52 -5.33 -8.16
CA SER A 335 10.76 -5.65 -8.86
C SER A 335 10.51 -5.62 -10.37
N GLN A 336 11.50 -5.19 -11.15
CA GLN A 336 11.41 -5.18 -12.61
C GLN A 336 11.20 -6.60 -13.14
N LYS A 337 11.86 -7.58 -12.53
CA LYS A 337 11.71 -9.00 -12.85
C LYS A 337 10.26 -9.47 -12.72
N ALA A 338 9.59 -9.21 -11.59
CA ALA A 338 8.20 -9.60 -11.41
C ALA A 338 7.27 -8.93 -12.43
N LEU A 339 7.51 -7.65 -12.74
CA LEU A 339 6.77 -6.94 -13.79
C LEU A 339 6.97 -7.57 -15.16
N ILE A 340 8.22 -7.86 -15.55
CA ILE A 340 8.55 -8.53 -16.82
C ILE A 340 7.89 -9.91 -16.89
N ASP A 341 7.94 -10.69 -15.81
CA ASP A 341 7.34 -12.01 -15.75
C ASP A 341 5.82 -11.93 -16.00
N ARG A 342 5.12 -10.97 -15.39
CA ARG A 342 3.68 -10.71 -15.63
C ARG A 342 3.40 -10.27 -17.07
N ILE A 343 4.22 -9.36 -17.62
CA ILE A 343 4.09 -8.93 -19.02
C ILE A 343 4.23 -10.12 -19.97
N ASN A 344 5.27 -10.94 -19.78
CA ASN A 344 5.59 -12.01 -20.70
C ASN A 344 4.61 -13.18 -20.58
N SER A 345 4.34 -13.63 -19.34
CA SER A 345 3.49 -14.79 -19.09
C SER A 345 2.00 -14.49 -19.26
N GLU A 346 1.50 -13.43 -18.63
CA GLU A 346 0.06 -13.17 -18.57
C GLU A 346 -0.39 -12.26 -19.72
N LEU A 347 0.26 -11.12 -19.94
CA LEU A 347 -0.19 -10.17 -20.97
C LEU A 347 0.15 -10.61 -22.40
N SER A 348 1.39 -11.06 -22.64
CA SER A 348 1.85 -11.46 -23.98
C SER A 348 1.39 -12.88 -24.34
N ASN A 349 1.71 -13.89 -23.51
CA ASN A 349 1.41 -15.30 -23.86
C ASN A 349 -0.06 -15.68 -23.71
N ASP A 350 -0.78 -15.19 -22.69
CA ASP A 350 -2.17 -15.62 -22.48
C ASP A 350 -3.16 -14.71 -23.23
N LEU A 351 -3.10 -13.39 -22.99
CA LEU A 351 -4.05 -12.44 -23.58
C LEU A 351 -3.70 -12.09 -25.04
N GLY A 352 -2.48 -11.59 -25.28
CA GLY A 352 -2.06 -11.09 -26.60
C GLY A 352 -1.95 -12.17 -27.68
N ASN A 353 -1.43 -13.34 -27.31
CA ASN A 353 -1.37 -14.49 -28.21
C ASN A 353 -2.76 -15.04 -28.54
N LEU A 354 -3.70 -15.08 -27.58
CA LEU A 354 -5.06 -15.55 -27.83
C LEU A 354 -5.75 -14.69 -28.89
N LEU A 355 -5.64 -13.36 -28.79
CA LEU A 355 -6.16 -12.44 -29.81
C LEU A 355 -5.55 -12.73 -31.18
N SER A 356 -4.22 -12.86 -31.25
CA SER A 356 -3.50 -13.17 -32.49
C SER A 356 -3.96 -14.50 -33.12
N ARG A 357 -4.19 -15.53 -32.29
CA ARG A 357 -4.69 -16.84 -32.73
C ARG A 357 -6.12 -16.75 -33.25
N ILE A 358 -7.01 -16.01 -32.57
CA ILE A 358 -8.39 -15.78 -33.04
C ILE A 358 -8.35 -15.15 -34.43
N VAL A 359 -7.63 -14.04 -34.60
CA VAL A 359 -7.52 -13.32 -35.88
C VAL A 359 -6.99 -14.24 -36.98
N GLY A 360 -5.89 -14.96 -36.71
CA GLY A 360 -5.27 -15.87 -37.68
C GLY A 360 -6.14 -17.08 -38.04
N MET A 361 -6.94 -17.60 -37.12
CA MET A 361 -7.89 -18.69 -37.40
C MET A 361 -9.10 -18.17 -38.16
N SER A 362 -9.73 -17.08 -37.72
CA SER A 362 -10.90 -16.50 -38.39
C SER A 362 -10.59 -16.04 -39.81
N SER A 363 -9.39 -15.51 -40.08
CA SER A 363 -9.03 -15.12 -41.45
C SER A 363 -8.97 -16.31 -42.40
N LYS A 364 -8.43 -17.43 -41.91
CA LYS A 364 -8.25 -18.67 -42.69
C LYS A 364 -9.52 -19.48 -42.85
N TYR A 365 -10.35 -19.55 -41.80
CA TYR A 365 -11.49 -20.48 -41.75
C TYR A 365 -12.80 -19.84 -42.20
N SER A 366 -12.94 -18.53 -42.03
CA SER A 366 -14.23 -17.85 -42.18
C SER A 366 -14.13 -16.42 -42.73
N ASN A 367 -13.01 -16.04 -43.34
CA ASN A 367 -12.77 -14.69 -43.87
C ASN A 367 -13.11 -13.59 -42.86
N TYR A 368 -12.63 -13.77 -41.62
CA TYR A 368 -12.83 -12.89 -40.46
C TYR A 368 -14.26 -12.85 -39.87
N GLU A 369 -15.24 -13.54 -40.47
CA GLU A 369 -16.59 -13.63 -39.90
C GLU A 369 -16.63 -14.68 -38.79
N ILE A 370 -17.14 -14.31 -37.62
CA ILE A 370 -17.20 -15.19 -36.45
C ILE A 370 -18.66 -15.30 -35.99
N ASN A 371 -19.31 -16.41 -36.35
CA ASN A 371 -20.71 -16.67 -36.05
C ASN A 371 -20.86 -17.56 -34.81
N SER A 372 -21.68 -17.13 -33.85
CA SER A 372 -21.87 -17.78 -32.55
C SER A 372 -22.97 -18.85 -32.50
N GLN A 373 -23.72 -19.08 -33.58
CA GLN A 373 -24.92 -19.95 -33.60
C GLN A 373 -24.71 -21.35 -33.02
N ASN A 374 -23.56 -21.98 -33.26
CA ASN A 374 -23.28 -23.36 -32.85
C ASN A 374 -22.52 -23.48 -31.52
N VAL A 375 -22.12 -22.36 -30.90
CA VAL A 375 -21.26 -22.36 -29.71
C VAL A 375 -21.96 -23.05 -28.55
N THR A 376 -23.18 -22.63 -28.20
CA THR A 376 -23.94 -23.19 -27.07
C THR A 376 -24.21 -24.68 -27.24
N LYS A 377 -24.40 -25.15 -28.48
CA LYS A 377 -24.65 -26.56 -28.77
C LYS A 377 -23.41 -27.44 -28.54
N LEU A 378 -22.23 -26.94 -28.91
CA LEU A 378 -21.00 -27.74 -28.94
C LEU A 378 -20.11 -27.55 -27.70
N TYR A 379 -20.19 -26.38 -27.04
CA TYR A 379 -19.25 -25.96 -26.00
C TYR A 379 -19.96 -25.35 -24.78
N LEU A 380 -21.11 -25.90 -24.40
CA LEU A 380 -21.89 -25.44 -23.24
C LEU A 380 -21.09 -25.45 -21.95
N ASN A 381 -20.34 -26.54 -21.70
CA ASN A 381 -19.57 -26.71 -20.46
C ASN A 381 -18.49 -25.64 -20.31
N GLU A 382 -17.80 -25.29 -21.40
CA GLU A 382 -16.81 -24.22 -21.42
C GLU A 382 -17.47 -22.85 -21.15
N LEU A 383 -18.66 -22.60 -21.70
CA LEU A 383 -19.42 -21.37 -21.41
C LEU A 383 -19.85 -21.26 -19.95
N GLU A 384 -20.36 -22.34 -19.35
CA GLU A 384 -20.81 -22.36 -17.95
C GLU A 384 -19.62 -22.21 -16.98
N SER A 385 -18.50 -22.86 -17.28
CA SER A 385 -17.25 -22.70 -16.54
C SER A 385 -16.73 -21.27 -16.60
N ALA A 386 -16.70 -20.68 -17.81
CA ALA A 386 -16.33 -19.28 -17.98
C ALA A 386 -17.26 -18.33 -17.23
N LYS A 387 -18.57 -18.57 -17.28
CA LYS A 387 -19.56 -17.77 -16.54
C LYS A 387 -19.29 -17.78 -15.04
N THR A 388 -18.97 -18.94 -14.47
CA THR A 388 -18.64 -19.06 -13.04
C THR A 388 -17.47 -18.15 -12.65
N HIS A 389 -16.40 -18.14 -13.45
CA HIS A 389 -15.26 -17.24 -13.22
C HIS A 389 -15.61 -15.77 -13.42
N LEU A 390 -16.42 -15.42 -14.44
CA LEU A 390 -16.87 -14.04 -14.64
C LEU A 390 -17.73 -13.53 -13.47
N ASP A 391 -18.62 -14.37 -12.93
CA ASP A 391 -19.44 -14.04 -11.76
C ASP A 391 -18.55 -13.84 -10.51
N GLN A 392 -17.54 -14.71 -10.28
CA GLN A 392 -16.56 -14.56 -9.20
C GLN A 392 -15.70 -13.30 -9.35
N ALA A 393 -15.35 -12.91 -10.59
CA ALA A 393 -14.66 -11.66 -10.85
C ALA A 393 -15.52 -10.46 -10.41
N ILE A 394 -16.81 -10.45 -10.77
CA ILE A 394 -17.75 -9.40 -10.36
C ILE A 394 -17.87 -9.30 -8.83
N GLU A 395 -17.92 -10.42 -8.13
CA GLU A 395 -17.89 -10.44 -6.66
C GLU A 395 -16.59 -9.82 -6.12
N ALA A 396 -15.44 -10.22 -6.66
CA ALA A 396 -14.13 -9.76 -6.21
C ALA A 396 -13.93 -8.25 -6.39
N ILE A 397 -14.33 -7.67 -7.52
CA ILE A 397 -14.18 -6.22 -7.74
C ILE A 397 -15.10 -5.40 -6.83
N ASN A 398 -16.30 -5.91 -6.50
CA ASN A 398 -17.19 -5.26 -5.53
C ASN A 398 -16.60 -5.20 -4.11
N GLU A 399 -15.69 -6.13 -3.77
CA GLU A 399 -14.89 -6.11 -2.54
C GLU A 399 -13.56 -5.35 -2.68
N VAL A 400 -13.30 -4.71 -3.83
CA VAL A 400 -12.01 -4.07 -4.17
C VAL A 400 -10.84 -5.08 -4.19
N ALA A 401 -11.12 -6.38 -4.29
CA ALA A 401 -10.10 -7.42 -4.38
C ALA A 401 -9.56 -7.53 -5.81
N THR A 402 -8.86 -6.49 -6.28
CA THR A 402 -8.41 -6.32 -7.67
C THR A 402 -7.53 -7.46 -8.17
N ASN A 403 -6.74 -8.07 -7.29
CA ASN A 403 -5.90 -9.21 -7.66
C ASN A 403 -6.73 -10.45 -7.98
N ARG A 404 -7.75 -10.74 -7.15
CA ARG A 404 -8.69 -11.86 -7.34
C ARG A 404 -9.56 -11.60 -8.56
N TYR A 405 -9.98 -10.35 -8.76
CA TYR A 405 -10.69 -9.92 -9.96
C TYR A 405 -9.93 -10.30 -11.23
N LEU A 406 -8.67 -9.88 -11.34
CA LEU A 406 -7.85 -10.17 -12.51
C LEU A 406 -7.48 -11.66 -12.63
N GLU A 407 -7.28 -12.35 -11.51
CA GLU A 407 -7.05 -13.80 -11.50
C GLU A 407 -8.23 -14.58 -12.11
N GLU A 408 -9.46 -14.23 -11.74
CA GLU A 408 -10.66 -14.88 -12.30
C GLU A 408 -10.84 -14.60 -13.79
N LEU A 409 -10.55 -13.36 -14.25
CA LEU A 409 -10.52 -13.07 -15.68
C LEU A 409 -9.46 -13.90 -16.42
N TRP A 410 -8.30 -14.13 -15.81
CA TRP A 410 -7.25 -14.95 -16.40
C TRP A 410 -7.62 -16.43 -16.45
N LYS A 411 -8.40 -16.95 -15.49
CA LYS A 411 -8.93 -18.32 -15.57
C LYS A 411 -9.82 -18.53 -16.80
N VAL A 412 -10.59 -17.52 -17.20
CA VAL A 412 -11.35 -17.54 -18.47
C VAL A 412 -10.41 -17.59 -19.69
N LEU A 413 -9.32 -16.81 -19.68
CA LEU A 413 -8.31 -16.84 -20.75
C LEU A 413 -7.58 -18.17 -20.82
N SER A 414 -7.24 -18.77 -19.68
CA SER A 414 -6.63 -20.10 -19.59
C SER A 414 -7.58 -21.17 -20.14
N LEU A 415 -8.86 -21.11 -19.80
CA LEU A 415 -9.90 -21.99 -20.35
C LEU A 415 -9.99 -21.86 -21.88
N ALA A 416 -9.99 -20.63 -22.40
CA ALA A 416 -10.04 -20.37 -23.83
C ALA A 416 -8.79 -20.93 -24.56
N ASN A 417 -7.59 -20.67 -24.03
CA ASN A 417 -6.34 -21.21 -24.59
C ASN A 417 -6.30 -22.75 -24.54
N ALA A 418 -6.72 -23.34 -23.42
CA ALA A 418 -6.82 -24.79 -23.25
C ALA A 418 -7.82 -25.41 -24.22
N SER A 419 -8.94 -24.73 -24.50
CA SER A 419 -9.93 -25.20 -25.48
C SER A 419 -9.35 -25.28 -26.88
N VAL A 420 -8.58 -24.27 -27.31
CA VAL A 420 -7.89 -24.32 -28.62
C VAL A 420 -6.88 -25.46 -28.67
N ALA A 421 -6.13 -25.71 -27.59
CA ALA A 421 -5.16 -26.81 -27.53
C ALA A 421 -5.83 -28.19 -27.50
N LYS A 422 -6.96 -28.32 -26.81
CA LYS A 422 -7.71 -29.58 -26.65
C LYS A 422 -8.40 -30.00 -27.95
N TYR A 423 -9.08 -29.06 -28.62
CA TYR A 423 -9.93 -29.36 -29.76
C TYR A 423 -9.23 -29.19 -31.12
N GLU A 424 -8.03 -28.59 -31.13
CA GLU A 424 -7.16 -28.52 -32.31
C GLU A 424 -7.90 -28.12 -33.60
N PRO A 425 -8.39 -26.88 -33.73
CA PRO A 425 -9.25 -26.47 -34.85
C PRO A 425 -8.63 -26.67 -36.23
N TRP A 426 -7.29 -26.64 -36.33
CA TRP A 426 -6.57 -26.94 -37.57
C TRP A 426 -6.74 -28.39 -38.03
N ASN A 427 -6.93 -29.34 -37.12
CA ASN A 427 -7.20 -30.74 -37.44
C ASN A 427 -8.68 -30.93 -37.82
N LEU A 428 -9.60 -30.28 -37.10
CA LEU A 428 -11.03 -30.27 -37.46
C LEU A 428 -11.27 -29.75 -38.89
N ILE A 429 -10.58 -28.68 -39.29
CA ILE A 429 -10.64 -28.14 -40.66
C ILE A 429 -10.12 -29.17 -41.68
N LYS A 430 -9.01 -29.86 -41.40
CA LYS A 430 -8.46 -30.90 -42.29
C LYS A 430 -9.38 -32.11 -42.42
N GLU A 431 -10.12 -32.43 -41.37
CA GLU A 431 -11.12 -33.51 -41.33
C GLU A 431 -12.46 -33.12 -41.98
N GLY A 432 -12.62 -31.89 -42.45
CA GLY A 432 -13.86 -31.39 -43.04
C GLY A 432 -14.93 -30.99 -42.01
N LYS A 433 -14.61 -30.96 -40.71
CA LYS A 433 -15.49 -30.53 -39.61
C LYS A 433 -15.44 -29.01 -39.41
N THR A 434 -15.66 -28.26 -40.48
CA THR A 434 -15.50 -26.80 -40.50
C THR A 434 -16.44 -26.08 -39.52
N ASP A 435 -17.67 -26.57 -39.35
CA ASP A 435 -18.63 -25.96 -38.42
C ASP A 435 -18.20 -26.08 -36.96
N GLU A 436 -17.59 -27.20 -36.57
CA GLU A 436 -17.04 -27.39 -35.22
C GLU A 436 -15.84 -26.46 -34.99
N ALA A 437 -14.94 -26.37 -35.96
CA ALA A 437 -13.79 -25.47 -35.90
C ALA A 437 -14.23 -23.98 -35.78
N ASN A 438 -15.21 -23.57 -36.58
CA ASN A 438 -15.75 -22.20 -36.54
C ASN A 438 -16.48 -21.91 -35.23
N ALA A 439 -17.24 -22.87 -34.70
CA ALA A 439 -17.87 -22.73 -33.39
C ALA A 439 -16.83 -22.61 -32.27
N LEU A 440 -15.68 -23.30 -32.35
CA LEU A 440 -14.60 -23.15 -31.38
C LEU A 440 -13.96 -21.76 -31.45
N VAL A 441 -13.71 -21.25 -32.66
CA VAL A 441 -13.21 -19.87 -32.83
C VAL A 441 -14.21 -18.87 -32.26
N ALA A 442 -15.50 -19.08 -32.47
CA ALA A 442 -16.55 -18.22 -31.93
C ALA A 442 -16.68 -18.30 -30.41
N LEU A 443 -16.52 -19.48 -29.80
CA LEU A 443 -16.41 -19.64 -28.35
C LEU A 443 -15.28 -18.75 -27.81
N VAL A 444 -14.07 -18.97 -28.33
CA VAL A 444 -12.86 -18.32 -27.83
C VAL A 444 -12.89 -16.81 -28.04
N ALA A 445 -13.40 -16.34 -29.17
CA ALA A 445 -13.61 -14.91 -29.43
C ALA A 445 -14.63 -14.29 -28.47
N ASN A 446 -15.73 -14.98 -28.16
CA ASN A 446 -16.72 -14.50 -27.21
C ASN A 446 -16.20 -14.49 -25.77
N LEU A 447 -15.42 -15.50 -25.36
CA LEU A 447 -14.76 -15.48 -24.05
C LEU A 447 -13.79 -14.29 -23.94
N LEU A 448 -13.00 -14.04 -24.98
CA LEU A 448 -12.11 -12.87 -25.01
C LEU A 448 -12.89 -11.54 -25.00
N ALA A 449 -14.03 -11.45 -25.70
CA ALA A 449 -14.88 -10.27 -25.67
C ALA A 449 -15.45 -10.00 -24.26
N LYS A 450 -15.92 -11.05 -23.56
CA LYS A 450 -16.38 -10.94 -22.17
C LYS A 450 -15.25 -10.50 -21.23
N VAL A 451 -14.06 -11.09 -21.38
CA VAL A 451 -12.87 -10.67 -20.62
C VAL A 451 -12.51 -9.23 -20.93
N ALA A 452 -12.51 -8.79 -22.19
CA ALA A 452 -12.17 -7.41 -22.56
C ALA A 452 -13.14 -6.39 -21.95
N VAL A 453 -14.45 -6.69 -21.93
CA VAL A 453 -15.43 -5.81 -21.26
C VAL A 453 -15.08 -5.65 -19.77
N LEU A 454 -14.84 -6.74 -19.05
CA LEU A 454 -14.49 -6.68 -17.63
C LEU A 454 -13.05 -6.18 -17.40
N LEU A 455 -12.12 -6.37 -18.31
CA LEU A 455 -10.74 -5.90 -18.17
C LEU A 455 -10.63 -4.38 -18.41
N SER A 456 -11.59 -3.79 -19.14
CA SER A 456 -11.57 -2.36 -19.52
C SER A 456 -11.41 -1.34 -18.38
N PRO A 457 -11.87 -1.58 -17.14
CA PRO A 457 -11.59 -0.68 -16.02
C PRO A 457 -10.12 -0.71 -15.56
N ALA A 458 -9.46 -1.87 -15.69
CA ALA A 458 -8.05 -2.04 -15.30
C ALA A 458 -7.10 -1.65 -16.44
N MET A 459 -7.42 -2.06 -17.67
CA MET A 459 -6.61 -1.88 -18.88
C MET A 459 -7.49 -1.31 -20.02
N PRO A 460 -7.82 -0.01 -19.98
CA PRO A 460 -8.77 0.60 -20.92
C PRO A 460 -8.31 0.54 -22.38
N LYS A 461 -7.04 0.86 -22.68
CA LYS A 461 -6.57 0.90 -24.08
C LYS A 461 -6.40 -0.49 -24.67
N SER A 462 -5.88 -1.42 -23.89
CA SER A 462 -5.71 -2.81 -24.36
C SER A 462 -7.07 -3.46 -24.61
N SER A 463 -8.04 -3.20 -23.75
CA SER A 463 -9.41 -3.71 -23.93
C SER A 463 -10.11 -3.07 -25.13
N ASP A 464 -9.96 -1.77 -25.36
CA ASP A 464 -10.46 -1.08 -26.55
C ASP A 464 -9.81 -1.61 -27.84
N LYS A 465 -8.50 -1.88 -27.84
CA LYS A 465 -7.81 -2.51 -28.98
C LYS A 465 -8.36 -3.92 -29.26
N ILE A 466 -8.66 -4.72 -28.23
CA ILE A 466 -9.33 -6.03 -28.39
C ILE A 466 -10.73 -5.84 -29.00
N ALA A 467 -11.52 -4.91 -28.46
CA ALA A 467 -12.88 -4.67 -28.92
C ALA A 467 -12.94 -4.24 -30.39
N LYS A 468 -12.09 -3.27 -30.78
CA LYS A 468 -11.90 -2.86 -32.18
C LYS A 468 -11.47 -4.03 -33.07
N THR A 469 -10.52 -4.84 -32.61
CA THR A 469 -10.04 -6.00 -33.37
C THR A 469 -11.12 -7.06 -33.57
N LEU A 470 -12.09 -7.19 -32.66
CA LEU A 470 -13.20 -8.16 -32.76
C LEU A 470 -14.50 -7.55 -33.32
N GLY A 471 -14.52 -6.23 -33.57
CA GLY A 471 -15.66 -5.54 -34.17
C GLY A 471 -16.84 -5.28 -33.22
N PHE A 472 -16.58 -5.01 -31.93
CA PHE A 472 -17.62 -4.64 -30.97
C PHE A 472 -17.21 -3.41 -30.12
N GLU A 473 -18.16 -2.85 -29.36
CA GLU A 473 -17.94 -1.71 -28.46
C GLU A 473 -18.05 -2.12 -26.99
N ILE A 474 -17.20 -1.54 -26.14
CA ILE A 474 -17.28 -1.69 -24.68
C ILE A 474 -18.13 -0.55 -24.12
N ASN A 475 -19.33 -0.88 -23.65
CA ASN A 475 -20.25 0.05 -23.01
C ASN A 475 -21.22 -0.71 -22.08
N THR A 476 -22.08 0.03 -21.38
CA THR A 476 -23.06 -0.54 -20.44
C THR A 476 -24.04 -1.51 -21.10
N LYS A 477 -24.43 -1.26 -22.36
CA LYS A 477 -25.30 -2.19 -23.10
C LYS A 477 -24.59 -3.52 -23.33
N THR A 478 -23.37 -3.49 -23.86
CA THR A 478 -22.57 -4.69 -24.07
C THR A 478 -22.33 -5.45 -22.77
N TYR A 479 -22.00 -4.75 -21.67
CA TYR A 479 -21.88 -5.37 -20.34
C TYR A 479 -23.17 -6.12 -19.95
N ASN A 480 -24.34 -5.47 -20.05
CA ASN A 480 -25.61 -6.11 -19.70
C ASN A 480 -25.91 -7.34 -20.59
N ASP A 481 -25.66 -7.23 -21.89
CA ASP A 481 -25.97 -8.29 -22.84
C ASP A 481 -25.04 -9.50 -22.67
N ILE A 482 -23.72 -9.31 -22.70
CA ILE A 482 -22.77 -10.44 -22.74
C ILE A 482 -22.31 -10.91 -21.36
N ILE A 483 -22.35 -10.05 -20.34
CA ILE A 483 -21.92 -10.42 -18.98
C ILE A 483 -23.12 -10.85 -18.14
N LEU A 484 -24.14 -10.01 -17.99
CA LEU A 484 -25.28 -10.33 -17.12
C LEU A 484 -26.22 -11.36 -17.73
N LYS A 485 -26.63 -11.18 -18.99
CA LYS A 485 -27.51 -12.13 -19.70
C LYS A 485 -26.76 -13.31 -20.33
N ASN A 486 -25.42 -13.29 -20.26
CA ASN A 486 -24.54 -14.30 -20.82
C ASN A 486 -24.71 -14.52 -22.34
N GLU A 487 -25.18 -13.51 -23.09
CA GLU A 487 -25.36 -13.60 -24.54
C GLU A 487 -24.02 -13.77 -25.28
N LEU A 488 -24.09 -14.24 -26.53
CA LEU A 488 -22.97 -14.37 -27.44
C LEU A 488 -23.12 -13.39 -28.60
N LEU A 489 -22.00 -12.79 -28.99
CA LEU A 489 -21.90 -11.88 -30.11
C LEU A 489 -21.54 -12.65 -31.39
N ASN A 490 -22.12 -12.20 -32.50
CA ASN A 490 -21.52 -12.39 -33.81
C ASN A 490 -20.48 -11.30 -34.00
N LEU A 491 -19.25 -11.70 -34.31
CA LEU A 491 -18.09 -10.83 -34.32
C LEU A 491 -17.50 -10.79 -35.73
N LYS A 492 -16.79 -9.71 -36.02
CA LYS A 492 -16.03 -9.57 -37.25
C LYS A 492 -14.64 -9.10 -36.91
N SER A 493 -13.68 -10.02 -37.01
CA SER A 493 -12.32 -9.71 -36.63
C SER A 493 -11.61 -8.89 -37.71
N SER A 494 -10.49 -8.27 -37.37
CA SER A 494 -9.60 -7.61 -38.32
C SER A 494 -8.15 -7.93 -38.02
N SER A 495 -7.27 -7.69 -38.99
CA SER A 495 -5.82 -7.71 -38.73
C SER A 495 -5.47 -6.72 -37.60
N THR A 496 -4.50 -7.09 -36.78
CA THR A 496 -4.04 -6.28 -35.64
C THR A 496 -2.55 -6.54 -35.39
N GLU A 497 -1.85 -5.52 -34.89
CA GLU A 497 -0.50 -5.71 -34.35
C GLU A 497 -0.55 -6.41 -32.99
N PRO A 498 0.53 -7.12 -32.59
CA PRO A 498 0.61 -7.74 -31.27
C PRO A 498 0.16 -6.80 -30.15
N LEU A 499 -0.63 -7.33 -29.21
CA LEU A 499 -1.17 -6.52 -28.12
C LEU A 499 -0.06 -6.13 -27.12
N PHE A 500 0.84 -7.08 -26.84
CA PHE A 500 2.00 -6.89 -25.96
C PHE A 500 3.21 -7.61 -26.55
N THR A 501 4.33 -6.90 -26.63
CA THR A 501 5.64 -7.46 -26.97
C THR A 501 6.32 -8.00 -25.72
N LYS A 502 7.03 -9.13 -25.85
CA LYS A 502 7.84 -9.65 -24.75
C LYS A 502 8.97 -8.69 -24.40
N VAL A 503 9.31 -8.66 -23.13
CA VAL A 503 10.44 -7.90 -22.59
C VAL A 503 11.52 -8.88 -22.18
N GLU A 504 12.71 -8.73 -22.76
CA GLU A 504 13.81 -9.70 -22.60
C GLU A 504 14.68 -9.41 -21.37
N SER A 505 14.75 -8.15 -20.95
CA SER A 505 15.61 -7.70 -19.86
C SER A 505 15.02 -6.50 -19.11
N GLU A 506 15.62 -6.15 -17.98
CA GLU A 506 15.27 -4.95 -17.23
C GLU A 506 15.54 -3.68 -18.06
N LEU A 507 14.55 -2.78 -18.12
CA LEU A 507 14.56 -1.59 -18.98
C LEU A 507 14.84 -0.31 -18.20
N MET A 508 14.65 -0.31 -16.89
CA MET A 508 15.04 0.78 -16.00
C MET A 508 16.36 0.45 -15.31
N ALA A 509 17.10 1.51 -14.96
CA ALA A 509 18.26 1.36 -14.11
C ALA A 509 17.86 0.79 -12.74
N VAL A 510 18.63 -0.19 -12.27
CA VAL A 510 18.61 -0.60 -10.87
C VAL A 510 19.14 0.58 -10.06
N PRO A 511 18.47 1.00 -8.96
CA PRO A 511 18.92 2.15 -8.19
C PRO A 511 20.30 1.85 -7.62
N ASP A 512 21.21 2.79 -7.80
CA ASP A 512 22.50 2.72 -7.15
C ASP A 512 22.35 3.07 -5.66
N MET A 513 22.00 2.05 -4.88
CA MET A 513 21.90 2.13 -3.43
C MET A 513 23.27 2.31 -2.75
N SER A 514 24.38 2.45 -3.49
CA SER A 514 25.68 2.80 -2.90
C SER A 514 25.71 4.21 -2.30
N SER A 515 24.85 5.12 -2.79
CA SER A 515 24.70 6.49 -2.27
C SER A 515 24.01 6.57 -0.90
N ALA A 516 23.28 5.52 -0.51
CA ALA A 516 22.62 5.39 0.79
C ALA A 516 23.57 4.98 1.93
N ILE A 517 24.83 4.61 1.63
CA ILE A 517 25.80 4.12 2.62
C ILE A 517 26.51 5.27 3.37
N LYS A 518 26.05 6.52 3.23
CA LYS A 518 26.55 7.62 4.09
C LYS A 518 25.85 7.73 5.44
N GLU A 519 24.67 7.16 5.62
CA GLU A 519 24.01 7.06 6.93
C GLU A 519 23.28 5.71 7.05
N GLU A 520 23.73 4.87 7.98
CA GLU A 520 23.33 3.47 8.28
C GLU A 520 24.05 2.34 7.50
N ASN A 521 25.19 1.94 8.05
CA ASN A 521 25.95 0.73 7.70
C ASN A 521 25.14 -0.55 7.97
N VAL A 522 24.77 -1.32 6.94
CA VAL A 522 25.11 -2.76 6.82
C VAL A 522 25.12 -3.18 5.33
N SER A 523 26.30 -3.44 4.78
CA SER A 523 26.53 -4.07 3.47
C SER A 523 26.87 -5.55 3.62
N LYS A 524 26.23 -6.42 2.81
CA LYS A 524 26.84 -7.65 2.27
C LYS A 524 27.10 -7.35 0.79
N ASP A 525 28.29 -7.33 0.22
CA ASP A 525 29.64 -7.60 0.69
C ASP A 525 30.48 -6.32 0.55
N SER A 526 31.00 -5.84 1.67
CA SER A 526 32.13 -4.91 1.65
C SER A 526 33.32 -5.70 2.18
N GLU A 527 34.30 -5.95 1.32
CA GLU A 527 35.60 -6.41 1.79
C GLU A 527 36.10 -5.40 2.84
N ILE A 528 36.08 -5.81 4.11
CA ILE A 528 36.65 -4.99 5.17
C ILE A 528 38.17 -5.05 5.03
N LYS A 529 38.83 -3.90 5.11
CA LYS A 529 40.29 -3.91 5.26
C LYS A 529 40.63 -4.72 6.50
N ILE A 530 41.65 -5.58 6.44
CA ILE A 530 42.09 -6.41 7.58
C ILE A 530 42.32 -5.59 8.86
N ASP A 531 42.64 -4.30 8.74
CA ASP A 531 42.81 -3.38 9.87
C ASP A 531 41.52 -3.14 10.67
N TYR A 532 40.34 -3.35 10.10
CA TYR A 532 39.08 -3.35 10.87
C TYR A 532 38.95 -4.62 11.71
N PHE A 533 39.32 -5.78 11.17
CA PHE A 533 39.35 -7.02 11.95
C PHE A 533 40.41 -6.96 13.06
N LYS A 534 41.59 -6.37 12.80
CA LYS A 534 42.63 -6.14 13.83
C LYS A 534 42.16 -5.25 14.99
N LYS A 535 41.13 -4.43 14.81
CA LYS A 535 40.53 -3.64 15.90
C LYS A 535 39.65 -4.50 16.82
N CYS A 536 39.24 -5.69 16.40
CA CYS A 536 38.51 -6.64 17.24
C CYS A 536 39.50 -7.53 17.99
N VAL A 537 39.34 -7.63 19.32
CA VAL A 537 40.15 -8.53 20.15
C VAL A 537 39.27 -9.73 20.49
N ILE A 538 39.37 -10.78 19.68
CA ILE A 538 38.65 -12.03 19.92
C ILE A 538 39.61 -12.98 20.64
N LYS A 539 39.20 -13.47 21.82
CA LYS A 539 39.97 -14.41 22.64
C LYS A 539 39.21 -15.71 22.82
N VAL A 540 39.93 -16.82 22.88
CA VAL A 540 39.35 -18.11 23.31
C VAL A 540 39.40 -18.19 24.82
N GLY A 541 38.29 -18.57 25.45
CA GLY A 541 38.19 -18.74 26.90
C GLY A 541 37.40 -19.96 27.32
N THR A 542 37.66 -20.44 28.53
CA THR A 542 36.95 -21.58 29.12
C THR A 542 35.83 -21.08 30.02
N ILE A 543 34.63 -21.64 29.86
CA ILE A 543 33.48 -21.34 30.70
C ILE A 543 33.70 -21.98 32.07
N LEU A 544 33.84 -21.16 33.12
CA LEU A 544 34.00 -21.62 34.50
C LEU A 544 32.66 -21.81 35.20
N GLU A 545 31.72 -20.88 34.97
CA GLU A 545 30.38 -20.90 35.55
C GLU A 545 29.36 -20.48 34.49
N CYS A 546 28.20 -21.13 34.46
CA CYS A 546 27.07 -20.75 33.63
C CYS A 546 25.76 -20.99 34.40
N ASN A 547 24.91 -19.96 34.53
CA ASN A 547 23.65 -20.03 35.25
C ASN A 547 22.53 -19.29 34.51
N ASN A 548 21.28 -19.70 34.71
CA ASN A 548 20.11 -18.91 34.32
C ASN A 548 20.03 -17.62 35.15
N ILE A 549 19.39 -16.60 34.59
CA ILE A 549 19.16 -15.33 35.27
C ILE A 549 17.73 -15.30 35.83
N ASP A 550 17.60 -15.05 37.13
CA ASP A 550 16.29 -14.91 37.78
C ASP A 550 15.47 -13.79 37.13
N GLY A 551 14.27 -14.14 36.65
CA GLY A 551 13.39 -13.23 35.92
C GLY A 551 13.55 -13.24 34.40
N SER A 552 14.44 -14.05 33.82
CA SER A 552 14.56 -14.22 32.37
C SER A 552 14.61 -15.69 31.94
N ASP A 553 13.76 -16.06 30.98
CA ASP A 553 13.75 -17.38 30.32
C ASP A 553 14.67 -17.45 29.08
N LYS A 554 15.36 -16.35 28.77
CA LYS A 554 16.14 -16.18 27.53
C LYS A 554 17.64 -16.00 27.76
N LEU A 555 18.06 -15.64 28.97
CA LEU A 555 19.43 -15.19 29.23
C LEU A 555 20.20 -16.19 30.11
N LEU A 556 21.44 -16.44 29.71
CA LEU A 556 22.45 -17.13 30.50
C LEU A 556 23.53 -16.15 30.95
N LYS A 557 23.98 -16.35 32.18
CA LYS A 557 25.07 -15.60 32.82
C LYS A 557 26.32 -16.49 32.89
N PHE A 558 27.37 -16.06 32.22
CA PHE A 558 28.65 -16.76 32.12
C PHE A 558 29.72 -16.08 32.96
N LYS A 559 30.64 -16.89 33.46
CA LYS A 559 31.94 -16.47 33.97
C LYS A 559 33.02 -17.21 33.17
N ILE A 560 33.81 -16.47 32.39
CA ILE A 560 34.73 -17.06 31.40
C ILE A 560 36.17 -16.66 31.72
N ASP A 561 37.05 -17.66 31.79
CA ASP A 561 38.49 -17.45 31.90
C ASP A 561 39.09 -17.15 30.52
N LEU A 562 39.54 -15.92 30.33
CA LEU A 562 40.23 -15.44 29.13
C LEU A 562 41.74 -15.28 29.35
N GLY A 563 42.32 -15.96 30.35
CA GLY A 563 43.74 -15.84 30.70
C GLY A 563 44.09 -14.47 31.31
N GLU A 564 43.10 -13.78 31.86
CA GLU A 564 43.23 -12.48 32.53
C GLU A 564 43.27 -12.67 34.05
N ALA A 565 43.63 -11.62 34.81
CA ALA A 565 43.72 -11.71 36.27
C ALA A 565 42.40 -12.08 36.95
N ASN A 566 41.26 -11.71 36.33
CA ASN A 566 39.93 -12.09 36.79
C ASN A 566 39.10 -12.64 35.60
N PRO A 567 38.32 -13.70 35.81
CA PRO A 567 37.33 -14.16 34.84
C PRO A 567 36.28 -13.09 34.55
N ARG A 568 35.84 -12.97 33.29
CA ARG A 568 34.86 -11.97 32.88
C ARG A 568 33.43 -12.46 33.01
N GLN A 569 32.53 -11.55 33.36
CA GLN A 569 31.10 -11.82 33.34
C GLN A 569 30.50 -11.46 31.98
N ILE A 570 29.81 -12.41 31.34
CA ILE A 570 29.16 -12.19 30.04
C ILE A 570 27.73 -12.68 30.08
N ILE A 571 26.81 -11.89 29.54
CA ILE A 571 25.39 -12.24 29.45
C ILE A 571 25.07 -12.56 27.99
N SER A 572 24.45 -13.72 27.73
CA SER A 572 24.09 -14.14 26.37
C SER A 572 22.66 -14.67 26.30
N GLY A 573 21.96 -14.36 25.21
CA GLY A 573 20.55 -14.68 24.98
C GLY A 573 20.29 -16.09 24.46
N ILE A 574 21.05 -17.09 24.94
CA ILE A 574 21.07 -18.43 24.38
C ILE A 574 20.43 -19.50 25.30
N ALA A 575 19.70 -19.09 26.35
CA ALA A 575 19.13 -20.01 27.34
C ALA A 575 18.12 -21.00 26.74
N LYS A 576 17.48 -20.64 25.61
CA LYS A 576 16.54 -21.51 24.90
C LYS A 576 17.22 -22.63 24.09
N PHE A 577 18.54 -22.53 23.89
CA PHE A 577 19.29 -23.44 23.02
C PHE A 577 20.24 -24.37 23.78
N TYR A 578 20.60 -24.02 25.03
CA TYR A 578 21.58 -24.75 25.83
C TYR A 578 21.17 -24.85 27.29
N ASP A 579 21.39 -26.02 27.89
CA ASP A 579 21.40 -26.15 29.35
C ASP A 579 22.72 -25.57 29.90
N PRO A 580 22.68 -24.70 30.92
CA PRO A 580 23.87 -24.13 31.53
C PRO A 580 24.93 -25.17 31.94
N LYS A 581 24.50 -26.35 32.42
CA LYS A 581 25.42 -27.40 32.90
C LYS A 581 26.26 -27.99 31.77
N ASP A 582 25.71 -28.04 30.55
CA ASP A 582 26.38 -28.61 29.38
C ASP A 582 27.45 -27.67 28.81
N LEU A 583 27.53 -26.43 29.30
CA LEU A 583 28.46 -25.41 28.82
C LEU A 583 29.71 -25.26 29.70
N ILE A 584 29.65 -25.71 30.95
CA ILE A 584 30.78 -25.60 31.90
C ILE A 584 31.95 -26.45 31.40
N GLY A 585 33.15 -25.87 31.39
CA GLY A 585 34.38 -26.52 30.92
C GLY A 585 34.59 -26.47 29.41
N LYS A 586 33.62 -25.99 28.62
CA LYS A 586 33.78 -25.80 27.16
C LYS A 586 34.53 -24.52 26.85
N GLN A 587 35.26 -24.53 25.75
CA GLN A 587 35.90 -23.33 25.20
C GLN A 587 34.97 -22.61 24.24
N VAL A 588 35.02 -21.28 24.27
CA VAL A 588 34.25 -20.40 23.38
C VAL A 588 35.07 -19.21 22.92
N CYS A 589 34.74 -18.69 21.74
CA CYS A 589 35.31 -17.45 21.23
C CYS A 589 34.55 -16.24 21.80
N VAL A 590 35.28 -15.29 22.37
CA VAL A 590 34.74 -14.10 23.03
C VAL A 590 35.34 -12.84 22.43
N LEU A 591 34.50 -11.92 21.97
CA LEU A 591 34.92 -10.56 21.64
C LEU A 591 35.14 -9.76 22.94
N ALA A 592 36.41 -9.52 23.27
CA ALA A 592 36.86 -9.09 24.59
C ALA A 592 37.20 -7.59 24.70
N ASN A 593 37.17 -6.82 23.61
CA ASN A 593 37.39 -5.37 23.67
C ASN A 593 36.14 -4.54 23.38
N LEU A 594 34.95 -5.11 23.60
CA LEU A 594 33.70 -4.37 23.66
C LEU A 594 33.61 -3.52 24.93
N LYS A 595 32.99 -2.35 24.82
CA LYS A 595 32.61 -1.55 25.99
C LYS A 595 31.59 -2.34 26.82
N PRO A 596 31.78 -2.47 28.15
CA PRO A 596 30.82 -3.16 29.00
C PRO A 596 29.41 -2.55 28.91
N ALA A 597 28.39 -3.41 28.90
CA ALA A 597 26.99 -3.00 28.78
C ALA A 597 26.14 -3.64 29.88
N LYS A 598 25.07 -2.96 30.33
CA LYS A 598 24.10 -3.54 31.26
C LYS A 598 23.01 -4.27 30.48
N ILE A 599 22.92 -5.59 30.67
CA ILE A 599 21.90 -6.46 30.08
C ILE A 599 21.09 -7.06 31.22
N PHE A 600 19.78 -6.80 31.24
CA PHE A 600 18.85 -7.30 32.26
C PHE A 600 19.37 -7.10 33.70
N LYS A 601 19.80 -5.86 34.00
CA LYS A 601 20.40 -5.44 35.29
C LYS A 601 21.76 -6.05 35.65
N HIS A 602 22.35 -6.89 34.79
CA HIS A 602 23.70 -7.45 34.97
C HIS A 602 24.72 -6.81 34.02
N LEU A 603 25.97 -6.69 34.44
CA LEU A 603 27.06 -6.20 33.60
C LEU A 603 27.55 -7.33 32.66
N SER A 604 27.68 -7.03 31.37
CA SER A 604 28.29 -7.91 30.37
C SER A 604 29.57 -7.25 29.84
N GLU A 605 30.70 -7.93 30.02
CA GLU A 605 32.07 -7.41 29.77
C GLU A 605 32.69 -7.98 28.48
N GLY A 606 31.83 -8.46 27.58
CA GLY A 606 32.19 -9.05 26.30
C GLY A 606 30.98 -9.67 25.61
N MET A 607 31.24 -10.33 24.49
CA MET A 607 30.22 -11.05 23.71
C MET A 607 30.75 -12.42 23.32
N ILE A 608 29.98 -13.47 23.60
CA ILE A 608 30.26 -14.83 23.10
C ILE A 608 29.82 -14.89 21.63
N LEU A 609 30.66 -15.46 20.78
CA LEU A 609 30.37 -15.62 19.35
C LEU A 609 29.65 -16.95 19.08
N SER A 610 28.64 -16.89 18.21
CA SER A 610 27.81 -18.02 17.80
C SER A 610 27.43 -17.92 16.33
N ALA A 611 27.18 -19.05 15.68
CA ALA A 611 26.59 -19.14 14.34
C ALA A 611 25.15 -19.67 14.41
N GLU A 612 24.29 -19.25 13.48
CA GLU A 612 22.89 -19.69 13.38
C GLU A 612 22.58 -20.10 11.93
N ASP A 613 22.10 -21.33 11.77
CA ASP A 613 21.55 -21.89 10.52
C ASP A 613 20.40 -22.84 10.87
N GLY A 614 19.26 -22.27 11.30
CA GLY A 614 18.14 -23.01 11.87
C GLY A 614 18.37 -23.61 13.27
N LYS A 615 19.63 -23.65 13.74
CA LYS A 615 20.06 -23.98 15.11
C LYS A 615 21.21 -23.07 15.54
N LEU A 616 21.21 -22.62 16.79
CA LEU A 616 22.28 -21.79 17.35
C LEU A 616 23.44 -22.65 17.86
N VAL A 617 24.67 -22.35 17.41
CA VAL A 617 25.90 -23.08 17.75
C VAL A 617 26.97 -22.11 18.24
N LEU A 618 27.52 -22.35 19.44
CA LEU A 618 28.65 -21.57 19.96
C LEU A 618 29.94 -21.84 19.16
N LEU A 619 30.69 -20.78 18.85
CA LEU A 619 31.98 -20.91 18.18
C LEU A 619 33.07 -21.31 19.18
N SER A 620 33.84 -22.33 18.81
CA SER A 620 34.98 -22.86 19.57
C SER A 620 36.10 -23.25 18.60
N THR A 621 37.29 -23.54 19.14
CA THR A 621 38.39 -24.16 18.41
C THR A 621 38.17 -25.67 18.25
N LEU A 622 38.72 -26.25 17.17
CA LEU A 622 38.66 -27.69 16.90
C LEU A 622 39.47 -28.53 17.90
N ALA A 623 40.49 -27.93 18.53
CA ALA A 623 41.28 -28.51 19.59
C ALA A 623 41.40 -27.51 20.76
N PRO A 624 41.55 -27.97 22.01
CA PRO A 624 41.73 -27.07 23.15
C PRO A 624 42.98 -26.20 22.98
N VAL A 625 42.84 -24.90 23.25
CA VAL A 625 43.95 -23.94 23.22
C VAL A 625 44.11 -23.27 24.58
N LYS A 626 45.23 -22.59 24.82
CA LYS A 626 45.42 -21.83 26.06
C LYS A 626 44.37 -20.72 26.19
N ASN A 627 43.78 -20.54 27.37
CA ASN A 627 42.86 -19.43 27.64
C ASN A 627 43.56 -18.09 27.38
N GLY A 628 42.87 -17.19 26.68
CA GLY A 628 43.41 -15.89 26.26
C GLY A 628 44.10 -15.88 24.90
N SER A 629 44.23 -17.03 24.23
CA SER A 629 44.70 -17.10 22.83
C SER A 629 43.85 -16.21 21.93
N LEU A 630 44.51 -15.41 21.08
CA LEU A 630 43.83 -14.53 20.11
C LEU A 630 43.36 -15.32 18.89
N VAL A 631 42.14 -15.03 18.43
CA VAL A 631 41.61 -15.51 17.15
C VAL A 631 41.98 -14.49 16.08
N GLY A 632 42.68 -14.95 15.03
CA GLY A 632 43.29 -14.12 13.99
C GLY A 632 42.69 -14.33 12.61
#